data_AF-Q26E58-F1
#
_entry.id   AF-Q26E58-F1
#
_cell.length_a   1.000
_cell.length_b   1.000
_cell.length_c   1.000
_cell.angle_alpha   90.00
_cell.angle_beta   90.00
_cell.angle_gamma   90.00
#
_symmetry.space_group_name_H-M   'P 1'
#
loop_
_entity.id
_entity.type
_entity.pdbx_description
1 polymer ?
#
loop_
_entity_poly.entity_id
_entity_poly.type
_entity_poly.pdbx_seq_one_letter_code
_entity_poly.pdbx_strand_id
1 'polypeptide(L)'
;MKKEKVIEKLEKHCSEKLYVRLTRKKGGFEGISTGFILDKSSDFILLQETDEFRVLGYQIIPIKTIKHVRFNKNDKTIHRILKEEGLISEVKAKYKVDLTDWNTILNDIKATELTIISECEHPKQNFFCIGHLKRINKKSISIKNFNAQGILDKKNTKHNFDDITKLSFDDRYANVFSKYLRE
;
A
#
# COMPACT_ATOMS: atom_id res chain seq x y z
N MET A 1 4.64 -25.13 0.68
CA MET A 1 6.06 -24.81 0.37
C MET A 1 6.35 -23.41 -0.21
N LYS A 2 5.92 -23.00 -1.43
CA LYS A 2 6.26 -21.63 -1.94
C LYS A 2 5.58 -20.50 -1.14
N LYS A 3 4.33 -20.71 -0.72
CA LYS A 3 3.55 -19.74 0.08
C LYS A 3 4.11 -19.62 1.52
N GLU A 4 4.42 -20.74 2.18
CA GLU A 4 5.07 -20.73 3.50
C GLU A 4 6.38 -19.94 3.49
N LYS A 5 7.26 -20.18 2.51
CA LYS A 5 8.52 -19.41 2.36
C LYS A 5 8.32 -17.91 2.17
N VAL A 6 7.21 -17.49 1.55
CA VAL A 6 6.86 -16.06 1.45
C VAL A 6 6.46 -15.54 2.82
N ILE A 7 5.58 -16.24 3.54
CA ILE A 7 5.10 -15.85 4.87
C ILE A 7 6.26 -15.76 5.88
N GLU A 8 7.13 -16.77 5.93
CA GLU A 8 8.33 -16.76 6.81
C GLU A 8 9.23 -15.55 6.53
N LYS A 9 9.42 -15.18 5.27
CA LYS A 9 10.19 -14.00 4.91
C LYS A 9 9.48 -12.72 5.33
N LEU A 10 8.17 -12.61 5.12
CA LEU A 10 7.40 -11.43 5.56
C LEU A 10 7.49 -11.25 7.07
N GLU A 11 7.36 -12.33 7.84
CA GLU A 11 7.55 -12.33 9.31
C GLU A 11 8.94 -11.81 9.68
N LYS A 12 9.99 -12.40 9.10
CA LYS A 12 11.37 -11.97 9.35
C LYS A 12 11.58 -10.48 9.05
N HIS A 13 11.09 -10.01 7.90
CA HIS A 13 11.25 -8.62 7.50
C HIS A 13 10.50 -7.65 8.42
N CYS A 14 9.33 -8.06 8.91
CA CYS A 14 8.54 -7.29 9.88
C CYS A 14 9.25 -7.23 11.24
N SER A 15 9.66 -8.38 11.78
CA SER A 15 10.24 -8.47 13.13
C SER A 15 11.62 -7.85 13.25
N GLU A 16 12.47 -8.01 12.23
CA GLU A 16 13.83 -7.47 12.20
C GLU A 16 13.91 -6.06 11.60
N LYS A 17 12.77 -5.46 11.22
CA LYS A 17 12.68 -4.14 10.57
C LYS A 17 13.64 -4.02 9.37
N LEU A 18 13.66 -5.03 8.51
CA LEU A 18 14.55 -5.09 7.35
C LEU A 18 13.89 -4.47 6.13
N TYR A 19 14.71 -3.76 5.34
CA TYR A 19 14.27 -3.29 4.03
C TYR A 19 13.84 -4.48 3.19
N VAL A 20 12.75 -4.33 2.44
CA VAL A 20 12.19 -5.39 1.62
C VAL A 20 11.93 -4.87 0.21
N ARG A 21 12.17 -5.74 -0.78
CA ARG A 21 11.60 -5.59 -2.11
C ARG A 21 10.60 -6.70 -2.36
N LEU A 22 9.35 -6.32 -2.58
CA LEU A 22 8.25 -7.22 -2.91
C LEU A 22 8.04 -7.22 -4.43
N THR A 23 7.86 -8.40 -5.01
CA THR A 23 7.25 -8.53 -6.34
C THR A 23 5.79 -8.96 -6.13
N ARG A 24 4.86 -8.14 -6.59
CA ARG A 24 3.41 -8.39 -6.55
C ARG A 24 2.94 -8.87 -7.92
N LYS A 25 1.96 -9.77 -7.96
CA LYS A 25 1.43 -10.37 -9.18
C LYS A 25 -0.07 -10.58 -9.09
N LYS A 26 -0.78 -10.21 -10.16
CA LYS A 26 -2.20 -10.51 -10.38
C LYS A 26 -2.45 -10.70 -11.87
N GLY A 27 -2.92 -11.88 -12.28
CA GLY A 27 -2.99 -12.24 -13.70
C GLY A 27 -1.61 -12.20 -14.36
N GLY A 28 -1.49 -11.49 -15.48
CA GLY A 28 -0.23 -11.32 -16.23
C GLY A 28 0.66 -10.16 -15.74
N PHE A 29 0.19 -9.32 -14.82
CA PHE A 29 0.95 -8.17 -14.33
C PHE A 29 1.95 -8.56 -13.24
N GLU A 30 3.11 -7.90 -13.23
CA GLU A 30 4.06 -7.93 -12.11
C GLU A 30 4.48 -6.50 -11.73
N GLY A 31 4.31 -6.17 -10.45
CA GLY A 31 4.64 -4.87 -9.87
C GLY A 31 5.64 -4.99 -8.73
N ILE A 32 6.22 -3.87 -8.32
CA ILE A 32 7.21 -3.80 -7.26
C ILE A 32 6.69 -2.87 -6.17
N SER A 33 6.96 -3.24 -4.91
CA SER A 33 6.89 -2.33 -3.77
C SER A 33 8.18 -2.48 -2.95
N THR A 34 8.72 -1.37 -2.47
CA THR A 34 9.95 -1.32 -1.68
C THR A 34 9.70 -0.55 -0.39
N GLY A 35 10.33 -0.96 0.70
CA GLY A 35 10.16 -0.28 1.98
C GLY A 35 10.39 -1.18 3.18
N PHE A 36 9.61 -0.95 4.23
CA PHE A 36 9.68 -1.69 5.49
C PHE A 36 8.29 -2.15 5.90
N ILE A 37 8.17 -3.43 6.28
CA ILE A 37 6.91 -3.99 6.77
C ILE A 37 6.78 -3.56 8.23
N LEU A 38 5.69 -2.85 8.54
CA LEU A 38 5.41 -2.33 9.86
C LEU A 38 4.52 -3.27 10.68
N ASP A 39 3.59 -3.94 10.01
CA ASP A 39 2.66 -4.88 10.63
C ASP A 39 2.13 -5.88 9.60
N LYS A 40 1.55 -6.98 10.07
CA LYS A 40 0.92 -8.02 9.23
C LYS A 40 -0.18 -8.80 9.92
N SER A 41 -1.04 -9.40 9.10
CA SER A 41 -1.99 -10.45 9.49
C SER A 41 -1.77 -11.72 8.64
N SER A 42 -2.73 -12.64 8.66
CA SER A 42 -2.75 -13.80 7.75
C SER A 42 -2.90 -13.41 6.29
N ASP A 43 -3.53 -12.27 6.02
CA ASP A 43 -4.01 -11.90 4.68
C ASP A 43 -3.42 -10.60 4.16
N PHE A 44 -2.90 -9.73 5.03
CA PHE A 44 -2.42 -8.40 4.67
C PHE A 44 -1.06 -8.08 5.31
N ILE A 45 -0.35 -7.16 4.67
CA ILE A 45 0.77 -6.43 5.29
C ILE A 45 0.50 -4.93 5.23
N LEU A 46 1.01 -4.21 6.23
CA LEU A 46 1.21 -2.76 6.19
C LEU A 46 2.68 -2.49 5.88
N LEU A 47 2.95 -1.92 4.71
CA LEU A 47 4.28 -1.51 4.27
C LEU A 47 4.37 0.02 4.35
N GLN A 48 5.44 0.56 4.92
CA GLN A 48 5.81 1.95 4.69
C GLN A 48 6.78 2.00 3.52
N GLU A 49 6.39 2.72 2.46
CA GLU A 49 7.12 2.76 1.20
C GLU A 49 8.43 3.53 1.34
N THR A 50 9.42 3.08 0.57
CA THR A 50 10.61 3.87 0.31
C THR A 50 10.86 3.95 -1.19
N ASP A 51 11.11 5.16 -1.66
CA ASP A 51 11.48 5.45 -3.04
C ASP A 51 12.43 6.65 -3.07
N GLU A 52 13.39 6.64 -4.01
CA GLU A 52 14.44 7.67 -4.13
C GLU A 52 15.12 8.07 -2.80
N PHE A 53 15.40 7.09 -1.93
CA PHE A 53 15.95 7.32 -0.58
C PHE A 53 15.10 8.26 0.30
N ARG A 54 13.78 8.18 0.16
CA ARG A 54 12.81 8.82 1.05
C ARG A 54 11.95 7.78 1.72
N VAL A 55 11.55 8.03 2.96
CA VAL A 55 10.49 7.30 3.62
C VAL A 55 9.17 7.99 3.28
N LEU A 56 8.27 7.27 2.63
CA LEU A 56 7.02 7.79 2.09
C LEU A 56 5.82 7.31 2.91
N GLY A 57 4.63 7.36 2.28
CA GLY A 57 3.39 6.91 2.85
C GLY A 57 3.30 5.39 3.00
N TYR A 58 2.08 4.92 3.14
CA TYR A 58 1.79 3.55 3.54
C TYR A 58 1.06 2.80 2.43
N GLN A 59 1.29 1.49 2.36
CA GLN A 59 0.64 0.57 1.43
C GLN A 59 0.09 -0.63 2.20
N ILE A 60 -1.21 -0.89 2.04
CA ILE A 60 -1.84 -2.17 2.38
C ILE A 60 -1.75 -3.08 1.17
N ILE A 61 -1.11 -4.23 1.35
CA ILE A 61 -0.92 -5.21 0.28
C ILE A 61 -1.49 -6.56 0.72
N PRO A 62 -2.44 -7.15 -0.03
CA PRO A 62 -2.89 -8.50 0.24
C PRO A 62 -1.77 -9.50 -0.03
N ILE A 63 -1.45 -10.34 0.95
CA ILE A 63 -0.37 -11.35 0.87
C ILE A 63 -0.59 -12.30 -0.31
N LYS A 64 -1.84 -12.59 -0.66
CA LYS A 64 -2.19 -13.42 -1.84
C LYS A 64 -1.65 -12.87 -3.16
N THR A 65 -1.32 -11.58 -3.23
CA THR A 65 -0.72 -10.94 -4.42
C THR A 65 0.81 -10.98 -4.40
N ILE A 66 1.46 -11.34 -3.30
CA ILE A 66 2.92 -11.31 -3.18
C ILE A 66 3.51 -12.59 -3.77
N LYS A 67 4.27 -12.43 -4.86
CA LYS A 67 4.98 -13.52 -5.55
C LYS A 67 6.36 -13.78 -4.94
N HIS A 68 7.10 -12.72 -4.63
CA HIS A 68 8.46 -12.81 -4.12
C HIS A 68 8.76 -11.76 -3.05
N VAL A 69 9.54 -12.17 -2.05
CA VAL A 69 10.13 -11.32 -1.01
C VAL A 69 11.65 -11.43 -1.13
N ARG A 70 12.32 -10.29 -1.37
CA ARG A 70 13.74 -10.22 -1.71
C ARG A 70 14.50 -9.31 -0.75
N PHE A 71 15.70 -9.78 -0.37
CA PHE A 71 16.70 -9.04 0.40
C PHE A 71 18.12 -9.51 0.06
N ASN A 72 18.54 -9.26 -1.18
CA ASN A 72 19.84 -9.67 -1.70
C ASN A 72 20.95 -8.62 -1.41
N LYS A 73 22.15 -8.80 -1.98
CA LYS A 73 23.27 -7.87 -1.78
C LYS A 73 22.92 -6.41 -2.14
N ASN A 74 22.15 -6.18 -3.20
CA ASN A 74 21.74 -4.85 -3.62
C ASN A 74 20.74 -4.25 -2.61
N ASP A 75 19.76 -5.05 -2.18
CA ASP A 75 18.78 -4.61 -1.18
C ASP A 75 19.45 -4.31 0.18
N LYS A 76 20.50 -5.06 0.55
CA LYS A 76 21.34 -4.78 1.73
C LYS A 76 22.13 -3.47 1.60
N THR A 77 22.62 -3.16 0.41
CA THR A 77 23.28 -1.87 0.14
C THR A 77 22.29 -0.71 0.35
N ILE A 78 21.07 -0.81 -0.17
CA ILE A 78 20.02 0.21 0.05
C ILE A 78 19.70 0.33 1.54
N HIS A 79 19.50 -0.79 2.23
CA HIS A 79 19.26 -0.78 3.68
C HIS A 79 20.38 -0.08 4.45
N ARG A 80 21.65 -0.34 4.11
CA ARG A 80 22.80 0.33 4.72
C ARG A 80 22.76 1.85 4.46
N ILE A 81 22.52 2.27 3.22
CA ILE A 81 22.43 3.71 2.87
C ILE A 81 21.31 4.37 3.68
N LEU A 82 20.10 3.81 3.68
CA LEU A 82 18.98 4.34 4.47
C LEU A 82 19.29 4.43 5.97
N LYS A 83 20.10 3.50 6.49
CA LYS A 83 20.58 3.52 7.88
C LYS A 83 21.58 4.64 8.12
N GLU A 84 22.58 4.78 7.25
CA GLU A 84 23.66 5.78 7.33
C GLU A 84 23.11 7.21 7.16
N GLU A 85 22.11 7.40 6.31
CA GLU A 85 21.36 8.66 6.16
C GLU A 85 20.37 8.93 7.31
N GLY A 86 20.26 8.03 8.30
CA GLY A 86 19.36 8.17 9.45
C GLY A 86 17.87 7.96 9.15
N LEU A 87 17.49 7.61 7.92
CA LEU A 87 16.12 7.50 7.44
C LEU A 87 15.34 6.32 8.05
N ILE A 88 16.02 5.26 8.52
CA ILE A 88 15.35 4.14 9.21
C ILE A 88 14.63 4.60 10.50
N SER A 89 15.05 5.72 11.09
CA SER A 89 14.37 6.30 12.26
C SER A 89 12.97 6.86 11.93
N GLU A 90 12.73 7.23 10.67
CA GLU A 90 11.44 7.72 10.19
C GLU A 90 10.43 6.60 9.92
N VAL A 91 10.92 5.36 9.78
CA VAL A 91 10.09 4.18 9.56
C VAL A 91 9.33 3.84 10.85
N LYS A 92 8.03 4.15 10.88
CA LYS A 92 7.16 3.93 12.03
C LYS A 92 5.69 3.86 11.64
N ALA A 93 4.93 3.07 12.38
CA ALA A 93 3.48 3.04 12.30
C ALA A 93 2.90 4.32 12.92
N LYS A 94 2.71 5.36 12.11
CA LYS A 94 2.05 6.60 12.52
C LYS A 94 0.56 6.39 12.80
N TYR A 95 -0.05 5.45 12.08
CA TYR A 95 -1.46 5.10 12.21
C TYR A 95 -1.59 3.68 12.71
N LYS A 96 -2.53 3.46 13.64
CA LYS A 96 -2.94 2.12 14.05
C LYS A 96 -3.96 1.62 13.03
N VAL A 97 -3.67 0.49 12.39
CA VAL A 97 -4.55 -0.12 11.37
C VAL A 97 -4.73 -1.58 11.73
N ASP A 98 -5.96 -1.98 12.00
CA ASP A 98 -6.33 -3.38 12.22
C ASP A 98 -6.38 -4.13 10.88
N LEU A 99 -5.39 -4.99 10.66
CA LEU A 99 -5.19 -5.78 9.44
C LEU A 99 -6.05 -7.07 9.39
N THR A 100 -7.06 -7.23 10.25
CA THR A 100 -7.93 -8.42 10.28
C THR A 100 -8.63 -8.64 8.94
N ASP A 101 -9.32 -7.63 8.42
CA ASP A 101 -9.95 -7.70 7.11
C ASP A 101 -10.07 -6.31 6.45
N TRP A 102 -10.54 -6.28 5.20
CA TRP A 102 -10.68 -5.02 4.47
C TRP A 102 -11.60 -4.00 5.15
N ASN A 103 -12.67 -4.42 5.82
CA ASN A 103 -13.55 -3.48 6.51
C ASN A 103 -12.85 -2.85 7.71
N THR A 104 -12.14 -3.62 8.55
CA THR A 104 -11.39 -3.06 9.68
C THR A 104 -10.33 -2.09 9.20
N ILE A 105 -9.53 -2.51 8.20
CA ILE A 105 -8.50 -1.69 7.56
C ILE A 105 -9.07 -0.37 7.04
N LEU A 106 -10.16 -0.44 6.28
CA LEU A 106 -10.73 0.73 5.63
C LEU A 106 -11.45 1.65 6.62
N ASN A 107 -12.01 1.13 7.72
CA ASN A 107 -12.59 1.98 8.76
C ASN A 107 -11.51 2.79 9.47
N ASP A 108 -10.39 2.16 9.82
CA ASP A 108 -9.26 2.85 10.44
C ASP A 108 -8.65 3.89 9.50
N ILE A 109 -8.44 3.53 8.21
CA ILE A 109 -7.94 4.48 7.21
C ILE A 109 -8.94 5.61 6.98
N LYS A 110 -10.25 5.34 6.93
CA LYS A 110 -11.28 6.38 6.74
C LYS A 110 -11.25 7.40 7.87
N ALA A 111 -11.00 6.98 9.10
CA ALA A 111 -10.91 7.86 10.27
C ALA A 111 -9.75 8.87 10.17
N THR A 112 -8.75 8.62 9.32
CA THR A 112 -7.66 9.57 9.06
C THR A 112 -8.05 10.72 8.13
N GLU A 113 -9.17 10.58 7.41
CA GLU A 113 -9.64 11.50 6.35
C GLU A 113 -8.64 11.72 5.19
N LEU A 114 -7.57 10.93 5.14
CA LEU A 114 -6.56 11.02 4.09
C LEU A 114 -7.11 10.59 2.72
N THR A 115 -6.51 11.14 1.68
CA THR A 115 -6.72 10.65 0.32
C THR A 115 -6.14 9.26 0.20
N ILE A 116 -6.91 8.35 -0.41
CA ILE A 116 -6.47 6.99 -0.69
C ILE A 116 -6.21 6.80 -2.18
N ILE A 117 -5.32 5.88 -2.50
CA ILE A 117 -5.14 5.32 -3.83
C ILE A 117 -5.54 3.85 -3.78
N SER A 118 -6.48 3.43 -4.61
CA SER A 118 -6.93 2.04 -4.71
C SER A 118 -6.65 1.50 -6.10
N GLU A 119 -5.88 0.42 -6.17
CA GLU A 119 -5.38 -0.16 -7.41
C GLU A 119 -5.84 -1.62 -7.58
N CYS A 120 -6.15 -2.00 -8.81
CA CYS A 120 -6.18 -3.38 -9.26
C CYS A 120 -5.28 -3.50 -10.47
N GLU A 121 -4.19 -4.25 -10.32
CA GLU A 121 -3.20 -4.36 -11.38
C GLU A 121 -3.46 -5.56 -12.30
N HIS A 122 -4.63 -6.20 -12.24
CA HIS A 122 -4.95 -7.27 -13.19
C HIS A 122 -5.11 -6.67 -14.61
N PRO A 123 -4.41 -7.14 -15.66
CA PRO A 123 -4.42 -6.50 -16.98
C PRO A 123 -5.81 -6.29 -17.62
N LYS A 124 -6.78 -7.17 -17.31
CA LYS A 124 -8.16 -7.05 -17.81
C LYS A 124 -9.03 -6.02 -17.06
N GLN A 125 -8.71 -5.73 -15.80
CA GLN A 125 -9.49 -4.80 -14.98
C GLN A 125 -8.77 -3.44 -14.88
N ASN A 126 -7.47 -3.49 -14.59
CA ASN A 126 -6.50 -2.40 -14.58
C ASN A 126 -7.09 -1.04 -14.19
N PHE A 127 -7.42 -0.89 -12.90
CA PHE A 127 -7.92 0.38 -12.40
C PHE A 127 -6.94 1.01 -11.41
N PHE A 128 -6.93 2.34 -11.46
CA PHE A 128 -6.25 3.23 -10.53
C PHE A 128 -7.26 4.31 -10.15
N CYS A 129 -7.52 4.48 -8.87
CA CYS A 129 -8.47 5.48 -8.36
C CYS A 129 -7.82 6.20 -7.18
N ILE A 130 -7.82 7.53 -7.24
CA ILE A 130 -7.23 8.39 -6.23
C ILE A 130 -8.28 9.39 -5.75
N GLY A 131 -8.55 9.40 -4.45
CA GLY A 131 -9.57 10.29 -3.91
C GLY A 131 -10.05 9.95 -2.52
N HIS A 132 -11.19 10.53 -2.17
CA HIS A 132 -11.75 10.43 -0.83
C HIS A 132 -12.58 9.16 -0.66
N LEU A 133 -12.29 8.37 0.39
CA LEU A 133 -13.08 7.20 0.77
C LEU A 133 -14.45 7.63 1.33
N LYS A 134 -15.52 7.47 0.55
CA LYS A 134 -16.87 7.93 0.93
C LYS A 134 -17.67 6.86 1.67
N ARG A 135 -17.71 5.64 1.15
CA ARG A 135 -18.49 4.53 1.72
C ARG A 135 -17.69 3.24 1.79
N ILE A 136 -17.88 2.50 2.87
CA ILE A 136 -17.39 1.15 3.06
C ILE A 136 -18.63 0.26 3.13
N ASN A 137 -18.70 -0.73 2.26
CA ASN A 137 -19.76 -1.73 2.22
C ASN A 137 -19.12 -3.10 2.47
N LYS A 138 -19.96 -4.11 2.76
CA LYS A 138 -19.52 -5.47 3.11
C LYS A 138 -18.41 -6.07 2.25
N LYS A 139 -18.38 -5.79 0.93
CA LYS A 139 -17.42 -6.35 -0.03
C LYS A 139 -16.76 -5.31 -0.95
N SER A 140 -16.94 -4.02 -0.68
CA SER A 140 -16.51 -2.98 -1.61
C SER A 140 -16.45 -1.60 -0.97
N ILE A 141 -15.65 -0.71 -1.55
CA ILE A 141 -15.61 0.72 -1.21
C ILE A 141 -16.16 1.58 -2.34
N SER A 142 -16.57 2.79 -1.97
CA SER A 142 -16.88 3.87 -2.92
C SER A 142 -15.95 5.04 -2.68
N ILE A 143 -15.27 5.49 -3.74
CA ILE A 143 -14.26 6.54 -3.72
C ILE A 143 -14.77 7.70 -4.57
N LYS A 144 -14.69 8.92 -4.05
CA LYS A 144 -14.88 10.14 -4.84
C LYS A 144 -13.53 10.47 -5.49
N ASN A 145 -13.32 9.93 -6.68
CA ASN A 145 -12.09 10.05 -7.44
C ASN A 145 -11.89 11.48 -7.96
N PHE A 146 -10.65 11.89 -8.18
CA PHE A 146 -10.32 13.07 -8.97
C PHE A 146 -9.37 12.72 -10.13
N ASN A 147 -9.45 13.48 -11.21
CA ASN A 147 -8.60 13.29 -12.38
C ASN A 147 -7.27 14.08 -12.27
N ALA A 148 -6.40 13.96 -13.28
CA ALA A 148 -5.11 14.64 -13.33
C ALA A 148 -5.19 16.19 -13.44
N GLN A 149 -6.39 16.76 -13.59
CA GLN A 149 -6.63 18.21 -13.53
C GLN A 149 -7.17 18.66 -12.15
N GLY A 150 -7.36 17.74 -11.21
CA GLY A 150 -7.94 18.03 -9.89
C GLY A 150 -9.44 18.18 -9.90
N ILE A 151 -10.13 17.71 -10.95
CA ILE A 151 -11.58 17.73 -11.02
C ILE A 151 -12.12 16.46 -10.38
N LEU A 152 -13.00 16.61 -9.39
CA LEU A 152 -13.70 15.52 -8.73
C LEU A 152 -14.77 14.91 -9.65
N ASP A 153 -14.79 13.58 -9.74
CA ASP A 153 -15.79 12.88 -10.54
C ASP A 153 -17.19 13.11 -9.99
N LYS A 154 -18.18 13.31 -10.88
CA LYS A 154 -19.58 13.54 -10.47
C LYS A 154 -20.14 12.39 -9.63
N LYS A 155 -19.75 11.14 -9.95
CA LYS A 155 -20.19 9.92 -9.25
C LYS A 155 -19.02 9.25 -8.55
N ASN A 156 -19.31 8.56 -7.46
CA ASN A 156 -18.31 7.75 -6.77
C ASN A 156 -18.00 6.49 -7.58
N THR A 157 -16.72 6.12 -7.65
CA THR A 157 -16.22 4.89 -8.24
C THR A 157 -16.28 3.78 -7.21
N LYS A 158 -16.81 2.60 -7.59
CA LYS A 158 -16.92 1.43 -6.70
C LYS A 158 -15.81 0.43 -6.98
N HIS A 159 -15.07 0.03 -5.96
CA HIS A 159 -14.04 -1.01 -6.04
C HIS A 159 -14.40 -2.19 -5.14
N ASN A 160 -14.38 -3.42 -5.67
CA ASN A 160 -14.59 -4.62 -4.87
C ASN A 160 -13.29 -5.06 -4.19
N PHE A 161 -13.41 -5.60 -2.99
CA PHE A 161 -12.26 -6.05 -2.18
C PHE A 161 -11.41 -7.12 -2.84
N ASP A 162 -12.02 -8.00 -3.65
CA ASP A 162 -11.31 -9.08 -4.33
C ASP A 162 -10.40 -8.61 -5.47
N ASP A 163 -10.68 -7.41 -5.97
CA ASP A 163 -9.96 -6.78 -7.07
C ASP A 163 -8.81 -5.90 -6.57
N ILE A 164 -8.91 -5.32 -5.36
CA ILE A 164 -7.86 -4.46 -4.81
C ILE A 164 -6.57 -5.28 -4.60
N THR A 165 -5.50 -4.89 -5.30
CA THR A 165 -4.16 -5.50 -5.18
C THR A 165 -3.20 -4.65 -4.37
N LYS A 166 -3.51 -3.36 -4.19
CA LYS A 166 -2.77 -2.42 -3.34
C LYS A 166 -3.70 -1.26 -2.97
N LEU A 167 -3.61 -0.82 -1.73
CA LEU A 167 -4.26 0.40 -1.25
C LEU A 167 -3.21 1.28 -0.58
N SER A 168 -2.99 2.48 -1.10
CA SER A 168 -2.03 3.43 -0.52
C SER A 168 -2.75 4.57 0.20
N PHE A 169 -2.14 5.09 1.26
CA PHE A 169 -2.63 6.24 2.04
C PHE A 169 -1.46 7.00 2.66
N ASP A 170 -1.71 8.25 3.06
CA ASP A 170 -0.68 9.22 3.42
C ASP A 170 0.41 9.39 2.34
N ASP A 171 0.01 9.18 1.08
CA ASP A 171 0.91 9.34 -0.07
C ASP A 171 1.18 10.83 -0.32
N ARG A 172 2.45 11.15 -0.60
CA ARG A 172 2.88 12.56 -0.75
C ARG A 172 2.19 13.22 -1.94
N TYR A 173 2.12 12.55 -3.08
CA TYR A 173 1.45 13.10 -4.27
C TYR A 173 -0.03 13.32 -3.98
N ALA A 174 -0.72 12.29 -3.47
CA ALA A 174 -2.14 12.35 -3.12
C ALA A 174 -2.46 13.48 -2.13
N ASN A 175 -1.67 13.62 -1.06
CA ASN A 175 -1.86 14.62 -0.02
C ASN A 175 -1.59 16.05 -0.50
N VAL A 176 -0.67 16.25 -1.45
CA VAL A 176 -0.42 17.57 -2.02
C VAL A 176 -1.54 17.92 -3.01
N PHE A 177 -1.87 16.99 -3.89
CA PHE A 177 -2.84 17.21 -4.96
C PHE A 177 -4.25 17.45 -4.42
N SER A 178 -4.63 16.75 -3.34
CA SER A 178 -5.95 16.85 -2.72
C SER A 178 -6.30 18.24 -2.17
N LYS A 179 -5.29 19.10 -1.95
CA LYS A 179 -5.46 20.49 -1.50
C LYS A 179 -5.98 21.42 -2.60
N TYR A 180 -5.89 21.00 -3.87
CA TYR A 180 -6.21 21.83 -5.04
C TYR A 180 -7.39 21.29 -5.85
N LEU A 181 -8.20 20.42 -5.24
CA LEU A 181 -9.36 19.81 -5.88
C LEU A 181 -10.47 20.83 -6.11
N ARG A 182 -11.17 20.65 -7.22
CA ARG A 182 -12.32 21.44 -7.67
C ARG A 182 -13.44 20.53 -8.14
N GLU A 183 -14.66 21.05 -8.17
CA GLU A 183 -15.86 20.37 -8.65
C GLU A 183 -16.15 20.67 -10.12
#